data_AF-A0A2G8K3Q2-F1
#
_entry.id   AF-A0A2G8K3Q2-F1
#
_cell.length_a   1.000
_cell.length_b   1.000
_cell.length_c   1.000
_cell.angle_alpha   90.00
_cell.angle_beta   90.00
_cell.angle_gamma   90.00
#
_symmetry.space_group_name_H-M   'P 1'
#
loop_
_entity.id
_entity.type
_entity.pdbx_description
1 polymer ?
#
loop_
_entity_poly.entity_id
_entity_poly.type
_entity_poly.pdbx_seq_one_letter_code
_entity_poly.pdbx_strand_id
1 'polypeptide(L)'
;MCQGQLQSVLLAPRGVVDPAQKTAVKLKCVQDEYDRLRQDILHYLESIGSSSKMEDVLQTTAKLSDSLRTVTSQKQKKNLGALLRELEGWRKSLLQFLTNLEDTYPLYQDLWAGIGAGVQGVAMGNQLIQHGIQAALQRIGIDRNSKEDNMEDSLIQLAAFHSCQVYNKLTDCQKREKNLV
;
A
#
# COMPACT_ATOMS: atom_id res chain seq x y z
N MET A 1 -63.72 -1.47 8.08
CA MET A 1 -62.29 -1.85 7.99
C MET A 1 -61.64 -1.47 9.31
N CYS A 2 -61.31 -2.47 10.13
CA CYS A 2 -60.95 -2.27 11.54
C CYS A 2 -59.49 -1.82 11.69
N GLN A 3 -59.26 -0.79 12.52
CA GLN A 3 -57.94 -0.19 12.83
C GLN A 3 -56.87 -1.18 13.36
N GLY A 4 -57.26 -2.41 13.73
CA GLY A 4 -56.34 -3.43 14.23
C GLY A 4 -55.40 -4.04 13.19
N GLN A 5 -55.71 -3.97 11.88
CA GLN A 5 -54.84 -4.55 10.84
C GLN A 5 -53.67 -3.64 10.41
N LEU A 6 -53.70 -2.35 10.76
CA LEU A 6 -52.60 -1.43 10.43
C LEU A 6 -51.44 -1.53 11.43
N GLN A 7 -51.72 -1.87 12.69
CA GLN A 7 -50.70 -1.95 13.74
C GLN A 7 -49.83 -3.22 13.64
N SER A 8 -50.36 -4.33 13.11
CA SER A 8 -49.58 -5.56 12.93
C SER A 8 -48.55 -5.46 11.80
N VAL A 9 -48.75 -4.58 10.82
CA VAL A 9 -47.81 -4.34 9.72
C VAL A 9 -46.69 -3.38 10.14
N LEU A 10 -46.94 -2.49 11.10
CA LEU A 10 -45.96 -1.51 11.58
C LEU A 10 -44.95 -2.11 12.59
N LEU A 11 -45.38 -3.13 13.35
CA LEU A 11 -44.57 -3.83 14.35
C LEU A 11 -43.88 -5.09 13.82
N ALA A 12 -44.14 -5.47 12.56
CA ALA A 12 -43.46 -6.57 11.92
C ALA A 12 -41.97 -6.21 11.73
N PRO A 13 -41.03 -6.91 12.38
CA PRO A 13 -39.62 -6.60 12.24
C PRO A 13 -39.19 -6.87 10.81
N ARG A 14 -38.85 -5.80 10.08
CA ARG A 14 -38.27 -5.87 8.74
C ARG A 14 -36.79 -6.26 8.85
N GLY A 15 -36.54 -7.52 9.20
CA GLY A 15 -35.18 -8.06 9.28
C GLY A 15 -35.09 -9.27 10.21
N VAL A 16 -33.99 -10.00 10.07
CA VAL A 16 -33.66 -11.19 10.86
C VAL A 16 -33.68 -10.83 12.35
N VAL A 17 -34.66 -11.33 13.11
CA VAL A 17 -34.87 -10.96 14.54
C VAL A 17 -34.12 -11.89 15.48
N ASP A 18 -33.73 -13.06 14.99
CA ASP A 18 -33.13 -14.11 15.78
C ASP A 18 -31.62 -13.85 15.98
N PRO A 19 -31.12 -13.70 17.23
CA PRO A 19 -29.71 -13.49 17.50
C PRO A 19 -28.83 -14.60 16.90
N ALA A 20 -29.31 -15.85 16.80
CA ALA A 20 -28.54 -16.93 16.20
C ALA A 20 -28.34 -16.72 14.70
N GLN A 21 -29.39 -16.31 13.98
CA GLN A 21 -29.33 -16.05 12.54
C GLN A 21 -28.53 -14.78 12.22
N LYS A 22 -28.62 -13.72 13.05
CA LYS A 22 -27.74 -12.55 12.94
C LYS A 22 -26.27 -12.92 13.11
N THR A 23 -25.96 -13.81 14.06
CA THR A 23 -24.59 -14.26 14.31
C THR A 23 -24.05 -15.10 13.16
N ALA A 24 -24.88 -16.00 12.59
CA ALA A 24 -24.50 -16.81 11.43
C ALA A 24 -24.23 -16.00 10.15
N VAL A 25 -25.05 -14.97 9.87
CA VAL A 25 -24.82 -14.07 8.73
C VAL A 25 -23.54 -13.25 8.93
N LYS A 26 -23.30 -12.74 10.14
CA LYS A 26 -22.08 -12.01 10.48
C LYS A 26 -20.82 -12.88 10.32
N LEU A 27 -20.87 -14.13 10.76
CA LEU A 27 -19.79 -15.11 10.58
C LEU A 27 -19.46 -15.38 9.11
N LYS A 28 -20.48 -15.53 8.26
CA LYS A 28 -20.26 -15.73 6.81
C LYS A 28 -19.60 -14.53 6.15
N CYS A 29 -20.06 -13.31 6.41
CA CYS A 29 -19.45 -12.11 5.83
C CYS A 29 -17.98 -11.93 6.26
N VAL A 30 -17.64 -12.27 7.51
CA VAL A 30 -16.26 -12.23 8.01
C VAL A 30 -15.38 -13.27 7.30
N GLN A 31 -15.89 -14.48 7.06
CA GLN A 31 -15.18 -15.52 6.32
C GLN A 31 -14.89 -15.08 4.87
N ASP A 32 -15.88 -14.52 4.19
CA ASP A 32 -15.76 -14.06 2.80
C ASP A 32 -14.75 -12.91 2.65
N GLU A 33 -14.70 -11.97 3.61
CA GLU A 33 -13.71 -10.87 3.62
C GLU A 33 -12.29 -11.37 3.85
N TYR A 34 -12.11 -12.34 4.75
CA TYR A 34 -10.81 -12.94 5.01
C TYR A 34 -10.27 -13.71 3.79
N ASP A 35 -11.14 -14.47 3.11
CA ASP A 35 -10.75 -15.21 1.91
C ASP A 35 -10.35 -14.27 0.76
N ARG A 36 -11.02 -13.12 0.63
CA ARG A 36 -10.63 -12.06 -0.32
C ARG A 36 -9.29 -11.43 0.03
N LEU A 37 -9.07 -11.06 1.30
CA LEU A 37 -7.79 -10.53 1.76
C LEU A 37 -6.65 -11.49 1.42
N ARG A 38 -6.83 -12.78 1.72
CA ARG A 38 -5.86 -13.82 1.39
C ARG A 38 -5.59 -13.90 -0.11
N GLN A 39 -6.63 -13.85 -0.93
CA GLN A 39 -6.49 -13.90 -2.38
C GLN A 39 -5.74 -12.68 -2.93
N ASP A 40 -6.02 -11.49 -2.42
CA ASP A 40 -5.35 -10.25 -2.82
C ASP A 40 -3.86 -10.27 -2.45
N ILE A 41 -3.51 -10.80 -1.28
CA ILE A 41 -2.11 -10.99 -0.86
C ILE A 41 -1.40 -12.00 -1.76
N LEU A 42 -2.03 -13.14 -2.06
CA LEU A 42 -1.43 -14.14 -2.95
C LEU A 42 -1.20 -13.58 -4.35
N HIS A 43 -2.18 -12.85 -4.89
CA HIS A 43 -2.03 -12.17 -6.18
C HIS A 43 -0.88 -11.15 -6.16
N TYR A 44 -0.71 -10.41 -5.07
CA TYR A 44 0.44 -9.52 -4.90
C TYR A 44 1.78 -10.26 -4.98
N LEU A 45 1.90 -11.38 -4.26
CA LEU A 45 3.12 -12.20 -4.22
C LEU A 45 3.44 -12.85 -5.58
N GLU A 46 2.43 -13.16 -6.39
CA GLU A 46 2.62 -13.69 -7.74
C GLU A 46 2.93 -12.61 -8.79
N SER A 47 2.57 -11.35 -8.52
CA SER A 47 2.70 -10.24 -9.46
C SER A 47 3.80 -9.25 -9.05
N ILE A 48 3.43 -8.16 -8.37
CA ILE A 48 4.28 -7.01 -8.06
C ILE A 48 5.38 -7.40 -7.07
N GLY A 49 5.06 -8.27 -6.11
CA GLY A 49 5.94 -8.75 -5.05
C GLY A 49 6.67 -10.06 -5.38
N SER A 50 6.61 -10.53 -6.62
CA SER A 50 7.24 -11.80 -7.00
C SER A 50 8.76 -11.74 -6.82
N SER A 51 9.33 -12.82 -6.25
CA SER A 51 10.77 -12.96 -6.03
C SER A 51 11.56 -12.79 -7.33
N SER A 52 11.04 -13.31 -8.45
CA SER A 52 11.69 -13.16 -9.75
C SER A 52 11.80 -11.71 -10.17
N LYS A 53 10.72 -10.91 -10.01
CA LYS A 53 10.74 -9.49 -10.35
C LYS A 53 11.71 -8.71 -9.45
N MET A 54 11.78 -9.06 -8.17
CA MET A 54 12.72 -8.44 -7.24
C MET A 54 14.18 -8.78 -7.60
N GLU A 55 14.47 -10.04 -7.92
CA GLU A 55 15.79 -10.49 -8.37
C GLU A 55 16.18 -9.83 -9.70
N ASP A 56 15.25 -9.71 -10.65
CA ASP A 56 15.48 -9.03 -11.92
C ASP A 56 15.87 -7.55 -11.71
N VAL A 57 15.15 -6.86 -10.82
CA VAL A 57 15.45 -5.47 -10.46
C VAL A 57 16.82 -5.33 -9.80
N LEU A 58 17.16 -6.23 -8.87
CA LEU A 58 18.45 -6.20 -8.19
C LEU A 58 19.61 -6.53 -9.15
N GLN A 59 19.45 -7.53 -10.01
CA GLN A 59 20.47 -7.91 -10.99
C GLN A 59 20.68 -6.82 -12.05
N THR A 60 19.59 -6.22 -12.56
CA THR A 60 19.70 -5.10 -13.51
C THR A 60 20.40 -3.92 -12.84
N THR A 61 20.01 -3.56 -11.62
CA THR A 61 20.68 -2.52 -10.84
C THR A 61 22.16 -2.80 -10.64
N ALA A 62 22.54 -4.02 -10.24
CA ALA A 62 23.94 -4.39 -10.02
C ALA A 62 24.77 -4.24 -11.32
N LYS A 63 24.30 -4.82 -12.43
CA LYS A 63 24.95 -4.74 -13.75
C LYS A 63 25.10 -3.30 -14.22
N LEU A 64 24.08 -2.47 -14.00
CA LEU A 64 24.09 -1.06 -14.36
C LEU A 64 24.96 -0.22 -13.41
N SER A 65 25.05 -0.58 -12.12
CA SER A 65 25.94 0.07 -11.14
C SER A 65 27.42 -0.16 -11.45
N ASP A 66 27.79 -1.36 -11.90
CA ASP A 66 29.15 -1.66 -12.36
C ASP A 66 29.47 -0.87 -13.63
N SER A 67 28.50 -0.79 -14.55
CA SER A 67 28.62 0.03 -15.76
C SER A 67 28.72 1.53 -15.44
N LEU A 68 28.14 1.97 -14.32
CA LEU A 68 28.12 3.34 -13.81
C LEU A 68 29.51 3.85 -13.41
N ARG A 69 30.39 2.97 -12.94
CA ARG A 69 31.80 3.30 -12.66
C ARG A 69 32.57 3.69 -13.91
N THR A 70 32.12 3.26 -15.09
CA THR A 70 32.78 3.51 -16.37
C THR A 70 31.93 4.36 -17.33
N VAL A 71 30.89 5.06 -16.83
CA VAL A 71 29.97 5.81 -17.71
C VAL A 71 30.71 6.91 -18.45
N THR A 72 30.92 6.65 -19.73
CA THR A 72 31.49 7.58 -20.71
C THR A 72 30.51 7.87 -21.84
N SER A 73 29.44 7.06 -21.99
CA SER A 73 28.53 7.11 -23.15
C SER A 73 27.13 7.65 -22.84
N GLN A 74 26.62 8.54 -23.70
CA GLN A 74 25.26 9.06 -23.69
C GLN A 74 24.18 7.95 -23.76
N LYS A 75 24.50 6.79 -24.34
CA LYS A 75 23.61 5.62 -24.40
C LYS A 75 23.36 5.03 -23.01
N GLN A 76 24.39 4.97 -22.16
CA GLN A 76 24.26 4.46 -20.78
C GLN A 76 23.43 5.41 -19.91
N LYS A 77 23.58 6.73 -20.09
CA LYS A 77 22.73 7.73 -19.40
C LYS A 77 21.25 7.54 -19.73
N LYS A 78 20.91 7.28 -21.00
CA LYS A 78 19.52 7.00 -21.41
C LYS A 78 18.97 5.70 -20.80
N ASN A 79 19.76 4.63 -20.78
CA ASN A 79 19.37 3.36 -20.17
C ASN A 79 19.12 3.50 -18.66
N LEU A 80 19.96 4.28 -17.97
CA LEU A 80 19.77 4.58 -16.55
C LEU A 80 18.52 5.40 -16.29
N GLY A 81 18.21 6.38 -17.15
CA GLY A 81 16.96 7.12 -17.08
C GLY A 81 15.71 6.24 -17.29
N ALA A 82 15.79 5.24 -18.18
CA ALA A 82 14.73 4.26 -18.37
C ALA A 82 14.54 3.37 -17.13
N LEU A 83 15.65 2.89 -16.55
CA LEU A 83 15.63 2.10 -15.32
C LEU A 83 15.04 2.89 -14.14
N LEU A 84 15.44 4.14 -13.94
CA LEU A 84 14.88 5.00 -12.88
C LEU A 84 13.36 5.14 -12.99
N ARG A 85 12.82 5.24 -14.22
CA ARG A 85 11.38 5.28 -14.46
C ARG A 85 10.69 3.96 -14.17
N GLU A 86 11.31 2.83 -14.53
CA GLU A 86 10.77 1.50 -14.21
C GLU A 86 10.76 1.29 -12.69
N LEU A 87 11.86 1.60 -12.00
CA LEU A 87 11.96 1.56 -10.54
C LEU A 87 10.90 2.45 -9.88
N GLU A 88 10.69 3.66 -10.40
CA GLU A 88 9.68 4.57 -9.87
C GLU A 88 8.26 4.06 -10.08
N GLY A 89 7.97 3.51 -11.26
CA GLY A 89 6.69 2.87 -11.54
C GLY A 89 6.44 1.68 -10.61
N TRP A 90 7.44 0.82 -10.41
CA TRP A 90 7.36 -0.32 -9.52
C TRP A 90 7.14 0.10 -8.06
N ARG A 91 7.88 1.11 -7.58
CA ARG A 91 7.68 1.71 -6.24
C ARG A 91 6.26 2.20 -6.05
N LYS A 92 5.71 2.92 -7.03
CA LYS A 92 4.33 3.41 -7.00
C LYS A 92 3.32 2.27 -6.94
N SER A 93 3.55 1.18 -7.68
CA SER A 93 2.70 -0.02 -7.60
C SER A 93 2.73 -0.67 -6.22
N LEU A 94 3.91 -0.73 -5.56
CA LEU A 94 4.03 -1.24 -4.19
C LEU A 94 3.26 -0.37 -3.19
N LEU A 95 3.40 0.97 -3.28
CA LEU A 95 2.68 1.90 -2.41
C LEU A 95 1.17 1.89 -2.66
N GLN A 96 0.73 1.82 -3.93
CA GLN A 96 -0.68 1.72 -4.27
C GLN A 96 -1.30 0.44 -3.71
N PHE A 97 -0.58 -0.68 -3.75
CA PHE A 97 -1.03 -1.91 -3.11
C PHE A 97 -1.23 -1.73 -1.60
N LEU A 98 -0.32 -1.04 -0.91
CA LEU A 98 -0.46 -0.75 0.52
C LEU A 98 -1.67 0.12 0.83
N THR A 99 -1.88 1.20 0.08
CA THR A 99 -3.06 2.05 0.25
C THR A 99 -4.35 1.26 0.02
N ASN A 100 -4.40 0.45 -1.04
CA ASN A 100 -5.57 -0.39 -1.31
C ASN A 100 -5.83 -1.39 -0.18
N LEU A 101 -4.79 -1.96 0.42
CA LEU A 101 -4.90 -2.93 1.50
C LEU A 101 -5.44 -2.28 2.79
N GLU A 102 -4.97 -1.07 3.11
CA GLU A 102 -5.44 -0.29 4.26
C GLU A 102 -6.90 0.15 4.10
N ASP A 103 -7.27 0.63 2.91
CA ASP A 103 -8.62 1.10 2.61
C ASP A 103 -9.64 -0.05 2.56
N THR A 104 -9.25 -1.21 2.02
CA THR A 104 -10.15 -2.35 1.82
C THR A 104 -10.33 -3.18 3.09
N TYR A 105 -9.29 -3.31 3.91
CA TYR A 105 -9.28 -4.22 5.07
C TYR A 105 -8.88 -3.54 6.40
N PRO A 106 -9.56 -2.46 6.82
CA PRO A 106 -9.18 -1.71 8.01
C PRO A 106 -9.30 -2.49 9.33
N LEU A 107 -10.12 -3.56 9.35
CA LEU A 107 -10.37 -4.42 10.51
C LEU A 107 -9.30 -5.50 10.73
N TYR A 108 -8.47 -5.78 9.72
CA TYR A 108 -7.48 -6.87 9.73
C TYR A 108 -6.04 -6.33 9.80
N GLN A 109 -5.85 -5.20 10.49
CA GLN A 109 -4.55 -4.52 10.57
C GLN A 109 -3.45 -5.41 11.15
N ASP A 110 -3.79 -6.27 12.10
CA ASP A 110 -2.89 -7.28 12.66
C ASP A 110 -2.36 -8.28 11.61
N LEU A 111 -3.21 -8.65 10.63
CA LEU A 111 -2.84 -9.58 9.56
C LEU A 111 -1.98 -8.92 8.48
N TRP A 112 -2.37 -7.73 8.02
CA TRP A 112 -1.67 -7.09 6.91
C TRP A 112 -0.53 -6.17 7.33
N ALA A 113 -0.42 -5.73 8.59
CA ALA A 113 0.66 -4.83 9.01
C ALA A 113 2.06 -5.44 8.82
N GLY A 114 2.22 -6.74 9.06
CA GLY A 114 3.49 -7.44 8.83
C GLY A 114 3.88 -7.48 7.36
N ILE A 115 2.91 -7.77 6.49
CA ILE A 115 3.08 -7.72 5.04
C ILE A 115 3.40 -6.29 4.62
N GLY A 116 2.65 -5.32 5.16
CA GLY A 116 2.79 -3.90 4.90
C GLY A 116 4.20 -3.39 5.18
N ALA A 117 4.76 -3.74 6.34
CA ALA A 117 6.13 -3.43 6.70
C ALA A 117 7.15 -4.04 5.72
N GLY A 118 6.93 -5.28 5.26
CA GLY A 118 7.78 -5.93 4.26
C GLY A 118 7.75 -5.20 2.91
N VAL A 119 6.56 -4.92 2.38
CA VAL A 119 6.38 -4.17 1.12
C VAL A 119 6.98 -2.77 1.22
N GLN A 120 6.80 -2.10 2.35
CA GLN A 120 7.37 -0.78 2.60
C GLN A 120 8.89 -0.84 2.66
N GLY A 121 9.47 -1.87 3.29
CA GLY A 121 10.92 -2.12 3.27
C GLY A 121 11.47 -2.26 1.85
N VAL A 122 10.77 -2.98 0.97
CA VAL A 122 11.14 -3.10 -0.46
C VAL A 122 11.04 -1.74 -1.15
N ALA A 123 9.97 -0.98 -0.91
CA ALA A 123 9.80 0.35 -1.50
C ALA A 123 10.91 1.32 -1.08
N MET A 124 11.33 1.28 0.19
CA MET A 124 12.48 2.06 0.70
C MET A 124 13.80 1.61 0.07
N GLY A 125 14.03 0.29 -0.02
CA GLY A 125 15.23 -0.25 -0.69
C GLY A 125 15.33 0.21 -2.14
N ASN A 126 14.20 0.22 -2.86
CA ASN A 126 14.11 0.75 -4.21
C ASN A 126 14.44 2.26 -4.26
N GLN A 127 13.90 3.04 -3.33
CA GLN A 127 14.20 4.48 -3.24
C GLN A 127 15.69 4.75 -2.99
N LEU A 128 16.35 3.96 -2.14
CA LEU A 128 17.79 4.06 -1.92
C LEU A 128 18.59 3.79 -3.20
N ILE A 129 18.19 2.79 -3.98
CA ILE A 129 18.80 2.49 -5.27
C ILE A 129 18.63 3.67 -6.24
N GLN A 130 17.43 4.24 -6.33
CA GLN A 130 17.15 5.38 -7.19
C GLN A 130 18.03 6.59 -6.84
N HIS A 131 18.11 6.95 -5.55
CA HIS A 131 18.98 8.02 -5.08
C HIS A 131 20.46 7.74 -5.36
N GLY A 132 20.91 6.50 -5.17
CA GLY A 132 22.28 6.10 -5.48
C GLY A 132 22.63 6.29 -6.96
N ILE A 133 21.74 5.88 -7.86
CA ILE A 133 21.89 6.08 -9.31
C ILE A 133 21.86 7.57 -9.66
N GLN A 134 20.93 8.33 -9.10
CA GLN A 134 20.81 9.77 -9.36
C GLN A 134 22.03 10.55 -8.86
N ALA A 135 22.52 10.25 -7.66
CA ALA A 135 23.73 10.85 -7.11
C ALA A 135 24.97 10.50 -7.97
N ALA A 136 25.06 9.27 -8.44
CA ALA A 136 26.16 8.88 -9.32
C ALA A 136 26.07 9.54 -10.70
N LEU A 137 24.87 9.68 -11.28
CA LEU A 137 24.63 10.47 -12.49
C LEU A 137 25.00 11.94 -12.32
N GLN A 138 24.66 12.55 -11.18
CA GLN A 138 25.05 13.92 -10.84
C GLN A 138 26.56 14.08 -10.74
N ARG A 139 27.27 13.12 -10.14
CA ARG A 139 28.75 13.12 -10.08
C ARG A 139 29.40 13.05 -11.45
N ILE A 140 28.83 12.26 -12.37
CA ILE A 140 29.29 12.18 -13.76
C ILE A 140 28.87 13.41 -14.59
N GLY A 141 27.85 14.15 -14.12
CA GLY A 141 27.19 15.24 -14.81
C GLY A 141 27.39 16.62 -14.18
N ILE A 142 28.55 16.93 -13.59
CA ILE A 142 28.87 18.31 -13.22
C ILE A 142 28.96 19.18 -14.49
N ASP A 143 27.81 19.72 -14.93
CA ASP A 143 27.56 21.15 -14.85
C ASP A 143 26.05 21.47 -14.82
N ARG A 144 25.69 22.21 -13.76
CA ARG A 144 24.57 23.16 -13.55
C ARG A 144 23.11 22.75 -13.77
N ASN A 145 22.31 23.09 -12.75
CA ASN A 145 20.85 23.27 -12.74
C ASN A 145 20.00 22.00 -12.76
N SER A 146 19.84 21.36 -11.61
CA SER A 146 18.54 20.75 -11.31
C SER A 146 18.27 20.92 -9.83
N LYS A 147 17.17 21.59 -9.53
CA LYS A 147 16.53 21.72 -8.23
C LYS A 147 16.82 20.50 -7.36
N GLU A 148 17.29 20.76 -6.15
CA GLU A 148 17.23 19.83 -5.04
C GLU A 148 15.79 19.32 -4.96
N ASP A 149 15.55 18.10 -5.43
CA ASP A 149 14.33 17.39 -5.08
C ASP A 149 14.43 17.14 -3.57
N ASN A 150 13.63 17.92 -2.85
CA ASN A 150 13.60 17.99 -1.40
C ASN A 150 13.52 16.59 -0.78
N MET A 151 14.62 16.19 -0.15
CA MET A 151 14.67 15.07 0.79
C MET A 151 13.60 15.19 1.87
N GLU A 152 13.19 16.42 2.21
CA GLU A 152 12.10 16.73 3.13
C GLU A 152 10.74 16.22 2.64
N ASP A 153 10.40 16.30 1.36
CA ASP A 153 9.10 15.82 0.85
C ASP A 153 9.00 14.28 0.93
N SER A 154 10.15 13.60 0.79
CA SER A 154 10.24 12.15 0.99
C SER A 154 10.15 11.77 2.46
N LEU A 155 10.75 12.57 3.35
CA LEU A 155 10.62 12.41 4.81
C LEU A 155 9.20 12.75 5.30
N ILE A 156 8.49 13.66 4.64
CA ILE A 156 7.09 13.99 4.91
C ILE A 156 6.17 12.86 4.46
N GLN A 157 6.41 12.22 3.31
CA GLN A 157 5.68 10.99 2.93
C GLN A 157 5.94 9.84 3.91
N LEU A 158 7.18 9.73 4.43
CA LEU A 158 7.55 8.75 5.45
C LEU A 158 6.86 9.02 6.80
N ALA A 159 6.86 10.28 7.23
CA ALA A 159 6.26 10.75 8.47
C ALA A 159 4.73 10.71 8.42
N ALA A 160 4.11 10.92 7.25
CA ALA A 160 2.69 10.75 7.04
C ALA A 160 2.27 9.29 7.25
N PHE A 161 3.08 8.32 6.80
CA PHE A 161 2.78 6.89 6.99
C PHE A 161 2.94 6.46 8.46
N HIS A 162 3.97 6.95 9.16
CA HIS A 162 4.19 6.62 10.57
C HIS A 162 3.25 7.39 11.53
N SER A 163 2.82 8.61 11.16
CA SER A 163 1.89 9.41 11.97
C SER A 163 0.42 9.01 11.81
N CYS A 164 0.05 8.41 10.67
CA CYS A 164 -1.32 7.91 10.46
C CYS A 164 -1.65 6.67 11.31
N GLN A 165 -0.63 5.91 11.75
CA GLN A 165 -0.87 4.71 12.58
C GLN A 165 -1.32 5.00 14.02
N VAL A 166 -1.10 6.21 14.57
CA VAL A 166 -1.27 6.42 16.02
C VAL A 166 -2.32 7.48 16.37
N TYR A 167 -2.56 8.52 15.56
CA TYR A 167 -3.37 9.66 16.02
C TYR A 167 -4.83 9.74 15.53
N ASN A 168 -5.17 9.20 14.34
CA ASN A 168 -6.53 9.38 13.79
C ASN A 168 -7.53 8.28 14.17
N LYS A 169 -7.09 7.06 14.52
CA LYS A 169 -8.00 5.95 14.86
C LYS A 169 -8.52 5.97 16.30
N LEU A 170 -7.88 6.69 17.22
CA LEU A 170 -8.40 6.86 18.59
C LEU A 170 -9.64 7.77 18.62
N THR A 171 -9.75 8.74 17.71
CA THR A 171 -10.87 9.68 17.66
C THR A 171 -12.11 9.14 16.95
N ASP A 172 -11.97 8.20 16.01
CA ASP A 172 -13.12 7.63 15.29
C ASP A 172 -13.75 6.42 16.00
N CYS A 173 -12.98 5.63 16.75
CA CYS A 173 -13.54 4.59 17.62
C CYS A 173 -14.36 5.19 18.78
N GLN A 174 -13.92 6.27 19.40
CA GLN A 174 -14.68 6.93 20.49
C GLN A 174 -15.97 7.63 20.01
N LYS A 175 -16.07 7.99 18.72
CA LYS A 175 -17.29 8.57 18.15
C LYS A 175 -18.36 7.53 17.79
N ARG A 176 -17.97 6.28 17.50
CA ARG A 176 -18.94 5.21 17.23
C ARG A 176 -19.56 4.62 18.50
N GLU A 177 -18.85 4.60 19.63
CA GLU A 177 -19.44 4.19 20.91
C GLU A 177 -20.45 5.21 21.48
N LYS A 178 -20.26 6.51 21.24
CA LYS A 178 -21.18 7.55 21.72
C LYS A 178 -22.48 7.70 20.92
N ASN A 179 -22.60 7.04 19.77
CA ASN A 179 -23.81 7.03 18.93
C ASN A 179 -24.62 5.73 19.04
N LEU A 180 -24.24 4.84 19.96
CA LEU A 180 -24.92 3.57 20.26
C LEU A 180 -25.47 3.50 21.69
N VAL A 181 -25.49 4.63 22.41
CA VAL A 181 -26.19 4.82 23.70
C VAL A 181 -27.32 5.82 23.49
#